data_AF-A7EMH1-F1
#
_entry.id   AF-A7EMH1-F1
#
_cell.length_a   1.000
_cell.length_b   1.000
_cell.length_c   1.000
_cell.angle_alpha   90.00
_cell.angle_beta   90.00
_cell.angle_gamma   90.00
#
_symmetry.space_group_name_H-M   'P 1'
#
loop_
_entity.id
_entity.type
_entity.pdbx_description
1 polymer ?
#
loop_
_entity_poly.entity_id
_entity_poly.type
_entity_poly.pdbx_seq_one_letter_code
_entity_poly.pdbx_strand_id
1 'polypeptide(L)'
;MAGVTLDVNKTVVPNAPGISVNPYWRKTLMNAVYGNAINYTDFAANFQNQNFITNTITSALAALTPNGAAYLNEADFQQPNWKEVFYGANYNRLNSIKAKYDPLDRFYALGAVGSDRWTEKTDGRLCRV
;
A
#
# COMPACT_ATOMS: atom_id res chain seq x y z
N MET A 1 16.02 -11.30 2.49
CA MET A 1 15.58 -10.25 3.41
C MET A 1 16.60 -9.12 3.34
N ALA A 2 16.24 -7.99 2.73
CA ALA A 2 16.96 -6.74 2.90
C ALA A 2 16.10 -5.89 3.84
N GLY A 3 16.69 -5.37 4.92
CA GLY A 3 16.01 -4.53 5.88
C GLY A 3 16.86 -3.30 6.16
N VAL A 4 16.25 -2.12 6.05
CA VAL A 4 16.89 -0.86 6.47
C VAL A 4 16.17 -0.41 7.73
N THR A 5 16.94 -0.14 8.78
CA THR A 5 16.45 0.43 10.04
C THR A 5 16.65 1.94 9.99
N LEU A 6 15.56 2.71 10.03
CA LEU A 6 15.57 4.18 10.01
C LEU A 6 14.74 4.70 11.18
N ASP A 7 15.37 5.35 12.17
CA ASP A 7 14.64 6.13 13.18
C ASP A 7 14.32 7.51 12.60
N VAL A 8 13.07 7.65 12.14
CA VAL A 8 12.56 8.90 11.58
C VAL A 8 11.65 9.66 12.56
N ASN A 9 11.61 9.27 13.84
CA ASN A 9 10.74 9.90 14.84
C ASN A 9 11.20 11.32 15.23
N LYS A 10 12.49 11.64 15.03
CA LYS A 10 13.05 12.94 15.43
C LYS A 10 12.77 14.01 14.39
N THR A 11 12.18 15.12 14.85
CA THR A 11 12.10 16.34 14.06
C THR A 11 13.47 17.02 14.05
N VAL A 12 14.11 17.04 12.89
CA VAL A 12 15.44 17.67 12.70
C VAL A 12 15.37 19.10 12.19
N VAL A 13 14.24 19.50 11.59
CA VAL A 13 13.98 20.87 11.11
C VAL A 13 12.77 21.43 11.87
N PRO A 14 12.97 22.43 12.75
CA PRO A 14 11.88 23.11 13.43
C PRO A 14 10.87 23.70 12.42
N ASN A 15 9.58 23.58 12.72
CA ASN A 15 8.48 24.07 11.88
C ASN A 15 8.42 23.50 10.45
N ALA A 16 9.03 22.33 10.20
CA ALA A 16 8.90 21.67 8.91
C ALA A 16 7.41 21.42 8.57
N PRO A 17 6.98 21.67 7.32
CA PRO A 17 5.60 21.42 6.92
C PRO A 17 5.29 19.92 7.01
N GLY A 18 4.04 19.59 7.35
CA GLY A 18 3.58 18.21 7.39
C GLY A 18 3.68 17.55 6.01
N ILE A 19 4.22 16.33 5.97
CA ILE A 19 4.36 15.52 4.75
C ILE A 19 3.27 14.43 4.67
N SER A 20 3.13 13.83 3.49
CA SER A 20 2.10 12.81 3.21
C SER A 20 2.45 11.39 3.64
N VAL A 21 3.69 11.15 4.09
CA VAL A 21 4.16 9.83 4.53
C VAL A 21 3.27 9.30 5.65
N ASN A 22 2.89 8.01 5.58
CA ASN A 22 2.06 7.36 6.60
C ASN A 22 2.69 7.60 8.00
N PRO A 23 1.95 8.16 8.97
CA PRO A 23 2.51 8.49 10.28
C PRO A 23 3.10 7.30 11.04
N TYR A 24 2.68 6.06 10.73
CA TYR A 24 3.23 4.87 11.37
C TYR A 24 4.73 4.70 11.13
N TRP A 25 5.27 5.20 10.00
CA TRP A 25 6.72 5.20 9.73
C TRP A 25 7.56 5.84 10.83
N ARG A 26 6.99 6.80 11.58
CA ARG A 26 7.67 7.45 12.73
C ARG A 26 7.84 6.53 13.94
N LYS A 27 7.12 5.40 13.98
CA LYS A 27 7.16 4.40 15.05
C LYS A 27 7.76 3.07 14.59
N THR A 28 7.99 2.91 13.29
CA THR A 28 8.52 1.70 12.68
C THR A 28 10.03 1.60 12.91
N LEU A 29 10.49 0.48 13.47
CA LEU A 29 11.91 0.18 13.64
C LEU A 29 12.49 -0.60 12.45
N MET A 30 11.66 -1.38 11.74
CA MET A 30 12.09 -2.24 10.65
C MET A 30 11.04 -2.26 9.55
N ASN A 31 11.48 -2.13 8.29
CA ASN A 31 10.71 -2.50 7.12
C ASN A 31 11.20 -3.86 6.60
N ALA A 32 10.28 -4.78 6.32
CA ALA A 32 10.59 -6.11 5.81
C ALA A 32 9.84 -6.37 4.50
N VAL A 33 10.59 -6.77 3.48
CA VAL A 33 10.04 -7.15 2.17
C VAL A 33 10.11 -8.66 2.03
N TYR A 34 8.98 -9.24 1.63
CA TYR A 34 8.81 -10.67 1.40
C TYR A 34 8.01 -10.88 0.10
N GLY A 35 8.24 -12.01 -0.54
CA GLY A 35 7.60 -12.36 -1.80
C GLY A 35 8.04 -13.74 -2.27
N ASN A 36 7.39 -14.22 -3.32
CA ASN A 36 7.71 -15.49 -3.95
C ASN A 36 8.44 -15.24 -5.28
N ALA A 37 9.32 -16.17 -5.66
CA ALA A 37 9.84 -16.20 -7.02
C ALA A 37 8.71 -16.57 -7.99
N ILE A 38 8.73 -15.96 -9.17
CA ILE A 38 7.79 -16.31 -10.26
C ILE A 38 8.18 -17.69 -10.79
N ASN A 39 7.21 -18.59 -10.83
CA ASN A 39 7.33 -19.85 -11.55
C ASN A 39 6.99 -19.62 -13.03
N TYR A 40 8.00 -19.71 -13.89
CA TYR A 40 7.86 -19.48 -15.33
C TYR A 40 7.34 -20.70 -16.10
N THR A 41 7.21 -21.87 -15.46
CA THR A 41 6.70 -23.11 -16.08
C THR A 41 5.31 -23.48 -15.60
N ASP A 42 4.89 -22.99 -14.43
CA ASP A 42 3.53 -23.16 -13.90
C ASP A 42 2.96 -21.81 -13.43
N PHE A 43 2.21 -21.16 -14.33
CA PHE A 43 1.57 -19.88 -14.02
C PHE A 43 0.38 -20.03 -13.07
N ALA A 44 -0.30 -21.18 -13.04
CA ALA A 44 -1.43 -21.39 -12.13
C ALA A 44 -0.94 -21.40 -10.67
N ALA A 45 0.23 -21.99 -10.41
CA ALA A 45 0.87 -21.94 -9.10
C ALA A 45 1.17 -20.51 -8.64
N ASN A 46 1.49 -19.56 -9.54
CA ASN A 46 1.76 -18.17 -9.16
C ASN A 46 0.54 -17.50 -8.51
N PHE A 47 -0.67 -17.75 -9.01
CA PHE A 47 -1.90 -17.20 -8.41
C PHE A 47 -2.16 -17.79 -7.02
N GLN A 48 -1.94 -19.09 -6.84
CA GLN A 48 -2.07 -19.74 -5.53
C GLN A 48 -1.04 -19.21 -4.54
N ASN A 49 0.20 -19.05 -4.99
CA ASN A 49 1.28 -18.47 -4.19
C ASN A 49 1.00 -17.01 -3.80
N GLN A 50 0.44 -16.21 -4.71
CA GLN A 50 0.04 -14.84 -4.40
C GLN A 50 -1.08 -14.82 -3.35
N ASN A 51 -2.10 -15.67 -3.51
CA ASN A 51 -3.18 -15.79 -2.52
C ASN A 51 -2.66 -16.25 -1.15
N PHE A 52 -1.64 -17.10 -1.11
CA PHE A 52 -0.99 -17.51 0.13
C PHE A 52 -0.24 -16.35 0.79
N ILE A 53 0.45 -15.50 0.01
CA ILE A 53 1.07 -14.28 0.53
C ILE A 53 0.01 -13.37 1.15
N THR A 54 -1.03 -13.01 0.39
CA THR A 54 -2.08 -12.08 0.83
C THR A 54 -2.83 -12.59 2.05
N ASN A 55 -3.33 -13.84 1.99
CA ASN A 55 -4.31 -14.32 2.96
C ASN A 55 -3.68 -15.00 4.18
N THR A 56 -2.45 -15.52 4.06
CA THR A 56 -1.78 -16.24 5.15
C THR A 56 -0.63 -15.41 5.72
N ILE A 57 0.36 -15.06 4.90
CA ILE A 57 1.59 -14.42 5.38
C ILE A 57 1.31 -12.98 5.82
N THR A 58 0.70 -12.17 4.95
CA THR A 58 0.38 -10.77 5.26
C THR A 58 -0.60 -10.68 6.43
N SER A 59 -1.61 -11.55 6.51
CA SER A 59 -2.53 -11.62 7.65
C SER A 59 -1.80 -11.93 8.97
N ALA A 60 -0.89 -12.91 8.98
CA ALA A 60 -0.13 -13.26 10.18
C ALA A 60 0.79 -12.11 10.62
N LEU A 61 1.45 -11.43 9.67
CA LEU A 61 2.29 -10.27 9.97
C LEU A 61 1.46 -9.10 10.51
N ALA A 62 0.31 -8.81 9.91
CA ALA A 62 -0.59 -7.76 10.40
C ALA A 62 -1.07 -8.02 11.84
N ALA A 63 -1.30 -9.29 12.20
CA ALA A 63 -1.65 -9.67 13.56
C ALA A 63 -0.49 -9.47 14.57
N LEU A 64 0.75 -9.64 14.14
CA LEU A 64 1.95 -9.42 14.96
C LEU A 64 2.30 -7.92 15.09
N THR A 65 1.93 -7.11 14.10
CA THR A 65 2.20 -5.66 14.07
C THR A 65 0.90 -4.86 14.00
N PRO A 66 0.11 -4.81 15.08
CA PRO A 66 -1.16 -4.10 15.07
C PRO A 66 -0.96 -2.62 14.76
N ASN A 67 -1.89 -2.06 13.97
CA ASN A 67 -1.81 -0.70 13.41
C ASN A 67 -0.62 -0.48 12.47
N GLY A 68 -0.03 -1.56 11.94
CA GLY A 68 1.08 -1.53 10.99
C GLY A 68 0.78 -0.76 9.71
N ALA A 69 1.85 -0.44 8.98
CA ALA A 69 1.79 0.14 7.65
C ALA A 69 2.59 -0.72 6.67
N ALA A 70 2.30 -0.57 5.38
CA ALA A 70 3.13 -1.13 4.31
C ALA A 70 3.68 0.00 3.44
N TYR A 71 4.89 -0.21 2.94
CA TYR A 71 5.47 0.67 1.94
C TYR A 71 4.79 0.45 0.60
N LEU A 72 4.01 1.42 0.14
CA LEU A 72 3.19 1.27 -1.06
C LEU A 72 3.99 0.87 -2.33
N ASN A 73 5.28 1.21 -2.39
CA ASN A 73 6.13 0.87 -3.54
C ASN A 73 6.60 -0.60 -3.54
N GLU A 74 6.43 -1.32 -2.43
CA GLU A 74 6.85 -2.72 -2.24
C GLU A 74 5.69 -3.55 -1.66
N ALA A 75 4.44 -3.18 -1.98
CA ALA A 75 3.25 -3.75 -1.36
C ALA A 75 2.52 -4.77 -2.25
N ASP A 76 1.68 -5.58 -1.60
CA ASP A 76 0.76 -6.50 -2.26
C ASP A 76 -0.34 -5.73 -3.01
N PHE A 77 -0.53 -6.04 -4.30
CA PHE A 77 -1.59 -5.46 -5.11
C PHE A 77 -3.00 -5.89 -4.65
N GLN A 78 -3.10 -7.00 -3.91
CA GLN A 78 -4.34 -7.50 -3.31
C GLN A 78 -4.57 -7.00 -1.87
N GLN A 79 -3.73 -6.09 -1.37
CA GLN A 79 -3.74 -5.68 0.04
C GLN A 79 -5.15 -5.25 0.50
N PRO A 80 -5.77 -5.98 1.45
CA PRO A 80 -7.01 -5.53 2.05
C PRO A 80 -6.77 -4.26 2.86
N ASN A 81 -7.78 -3.38 2.93
CA ASN A 81 -7.70 -2.12 3.67
C ASN A 81 -6.52 -1.23 3.27
N TRP A 82 -6.07 -1.31 2.01
CA TRP A 82 -4.90 -0.60 1.48
C TRP A 82 -4.89 0.91 1.79
N LYS A 83 -6.06 1.56 1.86
CA LYS A 83 -6.17 2.99 2.19
C LYS A 83 -5.49 3.31 3.52
N GLU A 84 -5.77 2.51 4.54
CA GLU A 84 -5.21 2.68 5.88
C GLU A 84 -3.77 2.17 5.93
N VAL A 85 -3.50 1.02 5.33
CA VAL A 85 -2.17 0.40 5.35
C VAL A 85 -1.13 1.26 4.63
N PHE A 86 -1.46 1.86 3.48
CA PHE A 86 -0.51 2.64 2.67
C PHE A 86 -0.46 4.12 3.08
N TYR A 87 -1.61 4.72 3.40
CA TYR A 87 -1.71 6.17 3.62
C TYR A 87 -2.05 6.55 5.06
N GLY A 88 -2.66 5.64 5.82
CA GLY A 88 -3.09 5.85 7.20
C GLY A 88 -3.99 7.07 7.33
N ALA A 89 -3.78 7.84 8.41
CA ALA A 89 -4.55 9.04 8.72
C ALA A 89 -4.50 10.13 7.61
N ASN A 90 -3.54 10.07 6.68
CA ASN A 90 -3.43 11.05 5.60
C ASN A 90 -4.39 10.80 4.44
N TYR A 91 -5.02 9.62 4.34
CA TYR A 91 -5.80 9.23 3.16
C TYR A 91 -6.89 10.26 2.79
N ASN A 92 -7.68 10.71 3.77
CA ASN A 92 -8.80 11.63 3.51
C ASN A 92 -8.30 12.97 2.95
N ARG A 93 -7.21 13.52 3.50
CA ARG A 93 -6.62 14.76 2.99
C ARG A 93 -6.06 14.58 1.58
N LEU A 94 -5.38 13.46 1.33
CA LEU A 94 -4.87 13.13 0.00
C LEU A 94 -6.00 12.96 -1.01
N ASN A 95 -7.10 12.34 -0.61
CA ASN A 95 -8.28 12.17 -1.46
C ASN A 95 -8.92 13.51 -1.83
N SER A 96 -9.00 14.46 -0.88
CA SER A 96 -9.44 15.83 -1.18
C SER A 96 -8.51 16.55 -2.15
N ILE A 97 -7.19 16.35 -2.04
CA ILE A 97 -6.21 16.89 -2.98
C ILE A 97 -6.40 16.27 -4.37
N LYS A 98 -6.55 14.94 -4.45
CA LYS A 98 -6.83 14.23 -5.69
C LYS A 98 -8.09 14.77 -6.37
N ALA A 99 -9.19 14.94 -5.63
CA ALA A 99 -10.43 15.49 -6.17
C ALA A 99 -10.28 16.94 -6.67
N LYS A 100 -9.44 17.75 -6.02
CA LYS A 100 -9.16 19.13 -6.45
C LYS A 100 -8.41 19.18 -7.78
N TYR A 101 -7.39 18.33 -7.95
CA TYR A 101 -6.46 18.43 -9.09
C TYR A 101 -6.77 17.46 -10.24
N ASP A 102 -7.46 16.36 -9.96
CA ASP A 102 -7.92 15.40 -10.94
C ASP A 102 -9.39 14.99 -10.67
N PRO A 103 -10.34 15.93 -10.82
CA PRO A 103 -11.77 15.69 -10.53
C PRO A 103 -12.43 14.67 -11.45
N LEU A 104 -11.79 14.33 -12.57
CA LEU A 104 -12.31 13.36 -13.54
C LEU A 104 -11.68 11.97 -13.39
N ASP A 105 -10.73 11.81 -12.46
CA ASP A 105 -9.94 10.60 -12.26
C ASP A 105 -9.21 10.12 -13.52
N ARG A 106 -8.56 11.05 -14.24
CA ARG A 106 -7.76 10.71 -15.42
C ARG A 106 -6.52 9.88 -15.08
N PHE A 107 -5.96 10.07 -13.88
CA PHE A 107 -4.79 9.33 -13.43
C PHE A 107 -5.22 8.20 -12.48
N TYR A 108 -5.24 6.97 -13.00
CA TYR A 108 -5.56 5.76 -12.24
C TYR A 108 -4.29 4.92 -12.01
N ALA A 109 -4.20 4.34 -10.83
CA ALA A 109 -3.30 3.23 -10.51
C ALA A 109 -3.92 2.41 -9.38
N LEU A 110 -3.80 1.08 -9.43
CA LEU A 110 -4.33 0.19 -8.40
C LEU A 110 -3.70 0.53 -7.05
N GLY A 111 -4.53 0.71 -6.01
CA GLY A 111 -4.07 1.08 -4.68
C GLY A 111 -3.64 2.55 -4.52
N ALA A 112 -3.75 3.37 -5.57
CA ALA A 112 -3.52 4.81 -5.48
C ALA A 112 -4.73 5.54 -4.86
N VAL A 113 -4.49 6.73 -4.32
CA VAL A 113 -5.55 7.59 -3.74
C VAL A 113 -6.69 7.80 -4.74
N GLY A 114 -7.91 7.43 -4.35
CA GLY A 114 -9.11 7.52 -5.16
C GLY A 114 -9.33 6.41 -6.19
N SER A 115 -8.43 5.41 -6.26
CA SER A 115 -8.56 4.27 -7.18
C SER A 115 -9.82 3.42 -6.94
N ASP A 116 -10.37 3.44 -5.73
CA ASP A 116 -11.60 2.76 -5.33
C ASP A 116 -12.88 3.32 -5.98
N ARG A 117 -12.79 4.46 -6.67
CA ARG A 117 -13.88 4.96 -7.53
C ARG A 117 -14.01 4.17 -8.84
N TRP A 118 -13.07 3.27 -9.10
CA TRP A 118 -12.99 2.46 -10.31
C TRP A 118 -12.77 1.00 -9.99
N THR A 119 -13.19 0.14 -10.90
CA THR A 119 -12.97 -1.31 -10.84
C THR A 119 -12.59 -1.81 -12.23
N GLU A 120 -11.58 -2.69 -12.28
CA GLU A 120 -11.17 -3.37 -13.50
C GLU A 120 -12.08 -4.59 -13.72
N LYS A 121 -12.67 -4.69 -14.91
CA LYS A 121 -13.46 -5.85 -15.33
C LYS A 121 -12.55 -6.99 -15.76
N THR A 122 -13.10 -8.20 -15.86
CA THR A 122 -12.36 -9.40 -16.29
C THR A 122 -11.79 -9.30 -17.71
N ASP A 123 -12.29 -8.37 -18.53
CA ASP A 123 -11.78 -8.08 -19.87
C ASP A 123 -10.77 -6.92 -19.90
N GLY A 124 -10.32 -6.45 -18.74
CA GLY A 124 -9.33 -5.38 -18.58
C GLY A 124 -9.89 -3.95 -18.70
N ARG A 125 -11.21 -3.78 -18.93
CA ARG A 125 -11.80 -2.44 -18.97
C ARG A 125 -11.91 -1.85 -17.57
N LEU A 126 -11.47 -0.60 -17.43
CA LEU A 126 -11.68 0.17 -16.20
C LEU A 126 -13.05 0.87 -16.23
N CYS A 127 -13.87 0.62 -15.22
CA CYS A 127 -15.23 1.17 -15.10
C CYS A 127 -15.41 1.88 -13.76
N ARG A 128 -16.20 2.95 -13.72
CA ARG A 128 -16.59 3.57 -12.44
C ARG A 128 -17.45 2.60 -11.62
N VAL A 129 -17.25 2.61 -10.31
CA VAL A 129 -18.07 1.87 -9.33
C VAL A 129 -19.35 2.65 -9.03
#